data_AF-A0A965ERY2-F1
#
_entry.id   AF-A0A965ERY2-F1
#
_cell.length_a   1.000
_cell.length_b   1.000
_cell.length_c   1.000
_cell.angle_alpha   90.00
_cell.angle_beta   90.00
_cell.angle_gamma   90.00
#
_symmetry.space_group_name_H-M   'P 1'
#
loop_
_entity.id
_entity.type
_entity.pdbx_description
1 polymer ?
#
loop_
_entity_poly.entity_id
_entity_poly.type
_entity_poly.pdbx_seq_one_letter_code
_entity_poly.pdbx_strand_id
1 'polypeptide(L)'
;MRYFYDTEFIDNGRIIDLISIGVVAEDGREYYAVSTEFDPESAGRWVRTHVLPKLPPPASPLWRSRRQIREDLETFFDVDGSASDEPIELWAWVGAYDHVALCQLWGPMTSLPPQIPRFTREL
;
A
#
# COMPACT_ATOMS: atom_id res chain seq x y z
N MET A 1 -6.91 3.90 -16.07
CA MET A 1 -7.01 4.56 -14.77
C MET A 1 -5.67 4.55 -14.06
N ARG A 2 -5.13 5.74 -13.75
CA ARG A 2 -3.88 5.93 -13.01
C ARG A 2 -4.13 6.01 -11.50
N TYR A 3 -3.26 5.34 -10.75
CA TYR A 3 -3.22 5.34 -9.30
C TYR A 3 -1.82 5.72 -8.83
N PHE A 4 -1.76 6.76 -8.01
CA PHE A 4 -0.54 7.28 -7.40
C PHE A 4 -0.50 6.81 -5.95
N TYR A 5 0.59 6.17 -5.53
CA TYR A 5 0.67 5.61 -4.20
C TYR A 5 2.03 5.79 -3.55
N ASP A 6 2.02 5.70 -2.23
CA ASP A 6 3.16 5.79 -1.34
C ASP A 6 2.94 4.84 -0.15
N THR A 7 4.03 4.27 0.36
CA THR A 7 4.00 3.40 1.52
C THR A 7 5.02 3.81 2.57
N GLU A 8 4.62 3.67 3.83
CA GLU A 8 5.56 3.72 4.95
C GLU A 8 5.76 2.31 5.47
N PHE A 9 7.00 1.95 5.78
CA PHE A 9 7.37 0.59 6.18
C PHE A 9 8.62 0.56 7.08
N ILE A 10 8.82 -0.57 7.74
CA ILE A 10 10.06 -0.92 8.42
C ILE A 10 10.83 -1.87 7.52
N ASP A 11 12.01 -1.45 7.06
CA ASP A 11 12.93 -2.29 6.29
C ASP A 11 14.16 -2.65 7.13
N ASN A 12 14.49 -3.94 7.18
CA ASN A 12 15.67 -4.48 7.85
C ASN A 12 16.69 -5.12 6.89
N GLY A 13 16.54 -4.89 5.59
CA GLY A 13 17.36 -5.48 4.52
C GLY A 13 16.97 -6.92 4.16
N ARG A 14 15.87 -7.43 4.72
CA ARG A 14 15.33 -8.78 4.44
C ARG A 14 13.82 -8.79 4.27
N ILE A 15 13.11 -8.02 5.09
CA ILE A 15 11.66 -7.93 5.13
C ILE A 15 11.27 -6.46 5.03
N ILE A 16 10.21 -6.18 4.28
CA ILE A 16 9.53 -4.89 4.24
C ILE A 16 8.22 -5.05 5.01
N ASP A 17 8.18 -4.54 6.24
CA ASP A 17 7.00 -4.63 7.10
C ASP A 17 6.15 -3.35 6.96
N LEU A 18 4.99 -3.48 6.32
CA LEU A 18 4.13 -2.36 5.95
C LEU A 18 3.54 -1.69 7.19
N ILE A 19 3.81 -0.39 7.36
CA ILE A 19 3.16 0.47 8.35
C ILE A 19 1.87 1.03 7.77
N SER A 20 1.92 1.73 6.64
CA SER A 20 0.75 2.35 6.01
C SER A 20 0.87 2.44 4.50
N ILE A 21 -0.26 2.58 3.83
CA ILE A 21 -0.35 2.82 2.39
C ILE A 21 -1.38 3.91 2.11
N GLY A 22 -0.99 4.88 1.27
CA GLY A 22 -1.88 5.88 0.70
C GLY A 22 -1.97 5.70 -0.82
N VAL A 23 -3.18 5.81 -1.38
CA VAL A 23 -3.43 5.68 -2.81
C VAL A 23 -4.42 6.77 -3.25
N VAL A 24 -4.10 7.46 -4.34
CA VAL A 24 -4.97 8.46 -4.98
C VAL A 24 -5.16 8.08 -6.44
N ALA A 25 -6.41 7.98 -6.88
CA ALA A 25 -6.74 7.76 -8.28
C ALA A 25 -6.80 9.09 -9.05
N GLU A 26 -6.54 9.07 -10.36
CA GLU A 26 -6.65 10.28 -11.20
C GLU A 26 -8.07 10.85 -11.28
N ASP A 27 -9.09 10.07 -10.89
CA ASP A 27 -10.49 10.49 -10.77
C ASP A 27 -10.83 11.18 -9.42
N GLY A 28 -9.85 11.30 -8.52
CA GLY A 28 -9.98 11.98 -7.22
C GLY A 28 -10.44 11.10 -6.06
N ARG A 29 -10.64 9.79 -6.26
CA ARG A 29 -10.83 8.86 -5.13
C ARG A 29 -9.54 8.73 -4.32
N GLU A 30 -9.68 8.58 -3.02
CA GLU A 30 -8.57 8.41 -2.09
C GLU A 30 -8.77 7.18 -1.21
N TYR A 31 -7.67 6.50 -0.92
CA TYR A 31 -7.61 5.41 0.04
C TYR A 31 -6.41 5.60 0.95
N TYR A 32 -6.61 5.37 2.25
CA TYR A 32 -5.54 5.35 3.23
C TYR A 32 -5.82 4.31 4.30
N ALA A 33 -4.81 3.55 4.67
CA ALA A 33 -4.88 2.60 5.78
C ALA A 33 -3.53 2.43 6.48
N VAL A 34 -3.60 2.06 7.75
CA VAL A 34 -2.47 1.70 8.60
C VAL A 34 -2.62 0.24 9.01
N SER A 35 -1.57 -0.55 8.79
CA SER A 35 -1.53 -1.96 9.18
C SER A 35 -1.58 -2.08 10.70
N THR A 36 -2.42 -2.97 11.22
CA THR A 36 -2.40 -3.36 12.65
C THR A 36 -1.35 -4.43 12.96
N GLU A 37 -0.59 -4.88 11.96
CA GLU A 37 0.23 -6.09 12.05
C GLU A 37 1.74 -5.82 12.09
N PHE A 38 2.19 -4.59 11.86
CA PHE A 38 3.62 -4.25 11.99
C PHE A 38 4.03 -4.18 13.45
N ASP A 39 5.29 -4.51 13.75
CA ASP A 39 5.85 -4.37 15.10
C ASP A 39 6.48 -2.97 15.28
N PRO A 40 5.86 -2.03 16.02
CA PRO A 40 6.43 -0.70 16.24
C PRO A 40 7.74 -0.74 17.02
N GLU A 41 8.03 -1.81 17.76
CA GLU A 41 9.29 -1.93 18.49
C GLU A 41 10.49 -2.23 17.58
N SER A 42 10.23 -2.84 16.43
CA SER A 42 11.25 -3.08 15.40
C SER A 42 11.68 -1.81 14.63
N ALA A 43 10.94 -0.70 14.81
CA ALA A 43 11.19 0.54 14.09
C ALA A 43 12.53 1.20 14.49
N GLY A 44 13.34 1.55 13.49
CA GLY A 44 14.55 2.34 13.67
C GLY A 44 14.26 3.79 14.11
N ARG A 45 15.30 4.51 14.55
CA ARG A 45 15.18 5.91 15.02
C ARG A 45 14.45 6.80 14.03
N TRP A 46 14.75 6.68 12.73
CA TRP A 46 14.15 7.55 11.71
C TRP A 46 12.63 7.38 11.63
N VAL A 47 12.15 6.13 11.55
CA VAL A 47 10.71 5.79 11.51
C VAL A 47 10.01 6.25 12.78
N ARG A 48 10.61 6.01 13.95
CA ARG A 48 10.05 6.47 15.24
C ARG A 48 9.91 7.99 15.33
N THR A 49 10.82 8.74 14.72
CA THR A 49 10.78 10.20 14.74
C THR A 49 9.85 10.79 13.68
N HIS A 50 9.81 10.20 12.47
CA HIS A 50 9.19 10.85 11.32
C HIS A 50 7.90 10.19 10.84
N VAL A 51 7.66 8.91 11.14
CA VAL A 51 6.49 8.17 10.62
C VAL A 51 5.46 7.97 11.71
N LEU A 52 5.83 7.24 12.78
CA LEU A 52 4.89 6.82 13.82
C LEU A 52 4.09 7.98 14.46
N PRO A 53 4.67 9.18 14.71
CA PRO A 53 3.92 10.29 15.29
C PRO A 53 2.83 10.88 14.38
N LYS A 54 2.85 10.58 13.08
CA LYS A 54 1.87 11.06 12.10
C LYS A 54 0.70 10.10 11.90
N LEU A 55 0.78 8.89 12.48
CA LEU A 55 -0.27 7.91 12.37
C LEU A 55 -1.55 8.38 13.10
N PRO A 56 -2.74 7.98 12.62
CA PRO A 56 -4.00 8.32 13.26
C PRO A 56 -4.09 7.69 14.66
N PRO A 57 -4.96 8.23 15.55
CA PRO A 57 -5.19 7.65 16.87
C PRO A 57 -5.56 6.17 16.79
N PRO A 58 -5.17 5.32 17.77
CA PRO A 58 -5.40 3.87 17.72
C PRO A 58 -6.86 3.43 17.58
N ALA A 59 -7.82 4.28 17.98
CA ALA A 59 -9.25 4.00 17.83
C ALA A 59 -9.80 4.33 16.42
N SER A 60 -8.97 4.85 15.52
CA SER A 60 -9.37 5.22 14.16
C SER A 60 -9.71 3.97 13.33
N PRO A 61 -10.78 4.00 12.51
CA PRO A 61 -11.10 2.91 11.59
C PRO A 61 -10.11 2.77 10.42
N LEU A 62 -9.12 3.66 10.33
CA LEU A 62 -8.02 3.58 9.37
C LEU A 62 -7.01 2.48 9.73
N TRP A 63 -7.00 2.02 10.98
CA TRP A 63 -6.24 0.85 11.40
C TRP A 63 -6.93 -0.42 10.91
N ARG A 64 -6.25 -1.18 10.04
CA ARG A 64 -6.80 -2.36 9.35
C ARG A 64 -5.80 -3.51 9.35
N SER A 65 -6.29 -4.74 9.37
CA SER A 65 -5.45 -5.92 9.09
C SER A 65 -4.93 -5.86 7.65
N ARG A 66 -3.77 -6.48 7.37
CA ARG A 66 -3.22 -6.61 6.01
C ARG A 66 -4.21 -7.29 5.07
N ARG A 67 -5.00 -8.25 5.57
CA ARG A 67 -6.07 -8.89 4.81
C ARG A 67 -7.14 -7.88 4.37
N GLN A 68 -7.60 -7.03 5.29
CA GLN A 68 -8.56 -5.97 4.95
C GLN A 68 -7.94 -4.98 3.96
N ILE A 69 -6.70 -4.52 4.18
CA ILE A 69 -6.02 -3.60 3.26
C ILE A 69 -5.96 -4.19 1.84
N ARG A 70 -5.67 -5.49 1.70
CA ARG A 70 -5.69 -6.20 0.42
C ARG A 70 -7.08 -6.17 -0.22
N GLU A 71 -8.12 -6.58 0.51
CA GLU A 71 -9.52 -6.62 0.03
C GLU A 71 -10.03 -5.21 -0.36
N ASP A 72 -9.64 -4.21 0.42
CA ASP A 72 -9.96 -2.81 0.15
C ASP A 72 -9.27 -2.30 -1.13
N LEU A 73 -8.00 -2.66 -1.35
CA LEU A 73 -7.26 -2.29 -2.57
C LEU A 73 -7.76 -3.04 -3.80
N GLU A 74 -8.19 -4.29 -3.68
CA GLU A 74 -8.85 -5.01 -4.79
C GLU A 74 -10.11 -4.25 -5.25
N THR A 75 -10.91 -3.78 -4.29
CA THR A 75 -12.09 -2.96 -4.55
C THR A 75 -11.70 -1.58 -5.11
N PHE A 76 -10.70 -0.92 -4.52
CA PHE A 76 -10.30 0.44 -4.88
C PHE A 76 -9.67 0.50 -6.28
N PHE A 77 -8.89 -0.50 -6.66
CA PHE A 77 -8.32 -0.59 -8.01
C PHE A 77 -9.30 -1.11 -9.05
N ASP A 78 -10.50 -1.55 -8.64
CA ASP A 78 -11.49 -2.22 -9.50
C ASP A 78 -10.87 -3.44 -10.21
N VAL A 79 -10.22 -4.32 -9.44
CA VAL A 79 -9.54 -5.52 -9.97
C VAL A 79 -10.49 -6.43 -10.75
N ASP A 80 -11.75 -6.47 -10.35
CA ASP A 80 -12.79 -7.28 -11.01
C ASP A 80 -13.34 -6.64 -12.31
N GLY A 81 -12.96 -5.39 -12.61
CA GLY A 81 -13.38 -4.66 -13.82
C GLY A 81 -14.87 -4.32 -13.83
N SER A 82 -15.45 -4.05 -12.67
CA SER A 82 -16.88 -3.82 -12.50
C SER A 82 -17.32 -2.38 -12.82
N ALA A 83 -16.40 -1.43 -12.70
CA ALA A 83 -16.66 0.00 -12.85
C ALA A 83 -15.97 0.60 -14.09
N SER A 84 -14.84 0.04 -14.55
CA SER A 84 -14.11 0.54 -15.72
C SER A 84 -13.40 -0.59 -16.49
N ASP A 85 -13.38 -0.47 -17.81
CA ASP A 85 -12.56 -1.33 -18.70
C ASP A 85 -11.12 -0.80 -18.86
N GLU A 86 -10.80 0.35 -18.27
CA GLU A 86 -9.45 0.91 -18.38
C GLU A 86 -8.43 0.10 -17.57
N PRO A 87 -7.23 -0.17 -18.12
CA PRO A 87 -6.19 -0.85 -17.37
C PRO A 87 -5.75 -0.03 -16.15
N ILE A 88 -5.39 -0.76 -15.08
CA ILE A 88 -4.77 -0.20 -13.89
C ILE A 88 -3.35 0.25 -14.24
N GLU A 89 -3.00 1.51 -13.96
CA GLU A 89 -1.63 1.99 -14.01
C GLU A 89 -1.19 2.42 -12.61
N LEU A 90 -0.11 1.81 -12.11
CA LEU A 90 0.50 2.18 -10.83
C LEU A 90 1.64 3.17 -11.05
N TRP A 91 1.67 4.23 -10.24
CA TRP A 91 2.66 5.30 -10.25
C TRP A 91 3.14 5.59 -8.83
N ALA A 92 4.45 5.76 -8.64
CA ALA A 92 5.05 6.18 -7.38
C ALA A 92 6.35 6.94 -7.65
N TRP A 93 6.80 7.73 -6.68
CA TRP A 93 8.08 8.45 -6.74
C TRP A 93 9.16 7.63 -6.04
N VAL A 94 10.16 7.14 -6.77
CA VAL A 94 11.23 6.25 -6.27
C VAL A 94 10.64 4.97 -5.66
N GLY A 95 9.57 4.44 -6.28
CA GLY A 95 8.67 3.45 -5.68
C GLY A 95 9.11 2.00 -5.69
N ALA A 96 10.41 1.71 -5.72
CA ALA A 96 10.89 0.32 -5.84
C ALA A 96 10.51 -0.53 -4.62
N TYR A 97 10.71 -0.01 -3.41
CA TYR A 97 10.32 -0.70 -2.18
C TYR A 97 8.80 -0.66 -1.99
N ASP A 98 8.15 0.44 -2.36
CA ASP A 98 6.69 0.58 -2.32
C ASP A 98 5.99 -0.47 -3.18
N HIS A 99 6.51 -0.75 -4.38
CA HIS A 99 5.98 -1.81 -5.23
C HIS A 99 6.05 -3.18 -4.56
N VAL A 100 7.15 -3.49 -3.88
CA VAL A 100 7.29 -4.75 -3.14
C VAL A 100 6.34 -4.77 -1.93
N ALA A 101 6.26 -3.68 -1.17
CA ALA A 101 5.37 -3.55 0.00
C ALA A 101 3.90 -3.77 -0.37
N LEU A 102 3.45 -3.12 -1.46
CA LEU A 102 2.11 -3.28 -2.03
C LEU A 102 1.87 -4.73 -2.46
N CYS A 103 2.72 -5.28 -3.33
CA CYS A 103 2.51 -6.63 -3.88
C CYS A 103 2.52 -7.73 -2.80
N GLN A 104 3.31 -7.57 -1.73
CA GLN A 104 3.37 -8.50 -0.61
C GLN A 104 2.08 -8.55 0.24
N LEU A 105 1.10 -7.67 0.00
CA LEU A 105 -0.25 -7.85 0.55
C LEU A 105 -0.94 -9.11 0.00
N TRP A 106 -0.59 -9.55 -1.21
CA TRP A 106 -1.04 -10.80 -1.82
C TRP A 106 -0.08 -11.97 -1.59
N GLY A 107 1.04 -11.75 -0.93
CA GLY A 107 2.09 -12.76 -0.70
C GLY A 107 3.08 -12.83 -1.87
N PRO A 108 3.40 -14.04 -2.40
CA PRO A 108 4.33 -14.15 -3.52
C PRO A 108 3.74 -13.52 -4.80
N MET A 109 4.60 -13.06 -5.71
CA MET A 109 4.18 -12.40 -6.96
C MET A 109 3.24 -13.26 -7.83
N THR A 110 3.27 -14.58 -7.69
CA THR A 110 2.35 -15.51 -8.37
C THR A 110 0.90 -15.40 -7.90
N SER A 111 0.67 -14.84 -6.72
CA SER A 111 -0.64 -14.64 -6.11
C SER A 111 -1.22 -13.24 -6.39
N LEU A 112 -0.46 -12.35 -7.04
CA LEU A 112 -0.93 -11.03 -7.42
C LEU A 112 -2.03 -11.14 -8.50
N PRO A 113 -3.17 -10.45 -8.36
CA PRO A 113 -4.22 -10.44 -9.36
C PRO A 113 -3.67 -10.10 -10.76
N PRO A 114 -4.09 -10.81 -11.82
CA PRO A 114 -3.58 -10.60 -13.18
C PRO A 114 -3.69 -9.15 -13.67
N GLN A 115 -4.72 -8.43 -13.23
CA GLN A 115 -5.05 -7.06 -13.59
C GLN A 115 -4.10 -6.04 -12.94
N ILE A 116 -3.50 -6.35 -11.79
CA ILE A 116 -2.53 -5.46 -11.16
C ILE A 116 -1.19 -5.57 -11.91
N PRO A 117 -0.63 -4.44 -12.40
CA PRO A 117 0.65 -4.44 -13.08
C PRO A 117 1.79 -4.96 -12.20
N ARG A 118 2.71 -5.74 -12.79
CA ARG A 118 3.93 -6.25 -12.13
C ARG A 118 5.09 -5.25 -12.16
N PHE A 119 4.75 -3.98 -12.36
CA PHE A 119 5.68 -2.86 -12.37
C PHE A 119 4.94 -1.59 -11.93
N THR A 120 5.69 -0.67 -11.35
CA THR A 120 5.23 0.68 -11.05
C THR A 120 5.97 1.66 -11.95
N ARG A 121 5.26 2.65 -12.47
CA ARG A 121 5.85 3.75 -13.25
C ARG A 121 6.43 4.80 -12.30
N GLU A 122 7.48 5.47 -12.79
CA GLU A 122 8.10 6.58 -12.09
C GLU A 122 7.38 7.89 -12.44
N LEU A 123 7.19 8.73 -11.44
CA LEU A 123 6.51 10.03 -11.53
C LEU A 123 7.35 11.13 -12.22
#